data_AF-A0A3B8MB05-F1
#
_entry.id   AF-A0A3B8MB05-F1
#
_cell.length_a   1.000
_cell.length_b   1.000
_cell.length_c   1.000
_cell.angle_alpha   90.00
_cell.angle_beta   90.00
_cell.angle_gamma   90.00
#
_symmetry.space_group_name_H-M   'P 1'
#
loop_
_entity.id
_entity.type
_entity.pdbx_description
1 polymer ?
#
loop_
_entity_poly.entity_id
_entity_poly.type
_entity_poly.pdbx_seq_one_letter_code
_entity_poly.pdbx_strand_id
1 'polypeptide(L)'
;MEGISHEAASFAGHQKLGNLIAIYDDNRITIDGETNLTVSDDPQKRFEAYGWHVINIGDAAEDLSALEFGLKAARDETQRPSLLIMQSHIGYPAPNAVDTPGAHGAITDDSEIFAAKSAMGVDPDAKFEVDPEVLSTYREAGQRGASQRLEWLERVTKSELNPNWVQTLL
;
A
#
# COMPACT_ATOMS: atom_id res chain seq x y z
N MET A 1 -15.92 1.17 -4.31
CA MET A 1 -16.56 2.49 -4.52
C MET A 1 -15.73 3.25 -5.54
N GLU A 2 -16.26 4.36 -6.06
CA GLU A 2 -15.77 5.07 -7.25
C GLU A 2 -15.82 4.27 -8.55
N GLY A 3 -16.76 4.62 -9.44
CA GLY A 3 -17.01 3.94 -10.72
C GLY A 3 -15.77 3.81 -11.60
N ILE A 4 -14.93 4.85 -11.62
CA ILE A 4 -13.71 4.88 -12.41
C ILE A 4 -12.72 3.76 -12.05
N SER A 5 -12.69 3.34 -10.78
CA SER A 5 -11.82 2.23 -10.34
C SER A 5 -12.26 0.90 -10.94
N HIS A 6 -13.58 0.70 -11.12
CA HIS A 6 -14.14 -0.50 -11.75
C HIS A 6 -13.83 -0.57 -13.23
N GLU A 7 -13.95 0.55 -13.95
CA GLU A 7 -13.60 0.64 -15.37
C GLU A 7 -12.12 0.34 -15.59
N ALA A 8 -11.24 0.98 -14.80
CA ALA A 8 -9.81 0.77 -14.86
C ALA A 8 -9.41 -0.67 -14.49
N ALA A 9 -10.02 -1.24 -13.45
CA ALA A 9 -9.74 -2.61 -13.02
C ALA A 9 -10.18 -3.65 -14.07
N SER A 10 -11.37 -3.47 -14.65
CA SER A 10 -11.85 -4.31 -15.75
C SER A 10 -10.91 -4.25 -16.95
N PHE A 11 -10.49 -3.05 -17.36
CA PHE A 11 -9.54 -2.86 -18.45
C PHE A 11 -8.17 -3.48 -18.16
N ALA A 12 -7.62 -3.29 -16.96
CA ALA A 12 -6.33 -3.84 -16.56
C ALA A 12 -6.32 -5.38 -16.60
N GLY A 13 -7.41 -6.00 -16.15
CA GLY A 13 -7.58 -7.45 -16.23
C GLY A 13 -7.67 -7.94 -17.68
N HIS A 14 -8.44 -7.24 -18.53
CA HIS A 14 -8.51 -7.52 -19.96
C HIS A 14 -7.14 -7.43 -20.65
N GLN A 15 -6.33 -6.41 -20.31
CA GLN A 15 -5.00 -6.19 -20.86
C GLN A 15 -3.91 -7.08 -20.23
N LYS A 16 -4.23 -7.90 -19.22
CA LYS A 16 -3.28 -8.80 -18.57
C LYS A 16 -2.04 -8.07 -18.03
N LEU A 17 -2.25 -6.95 -17.34
CA LEU A 17 -1.17 -6.12 -16.82
C LEU A 17 -0.46 -6.79 -15.62
N GLY A 18 0.35 -7.84 -15.88
CA GLY A 18 1.02 -8.65 -14.86
C GLY A 18 1.97 -7.91 -13.93
N ASN A 19 2.46 -6.75 -14.32
CA ASN A 19 3.32 -5.91 -13.48
C ASN A 19 2.54 -4.95 -12.57
N LEU A 20 1.20 -4.94 -12.65
CA LEU A 20 0.34 -4.10 -11.81
C LEU A 20 -0.03 -4.89 -10.54
N ILE A 21 0.37 -4.34 -9.39
CA ILE A 21 0.02 -4.86 -8.07
C ILE A 21 -0.70 -3.73 -7.32
N ALA A 22 -1.95 -3.97 -6.93
CA ALA A 22 -2.73 -3.08 -6.08
C ALA A 22 -2.84 -3.68 -4.67
N ILE A 23 -2.75 -2.83 -3.64
CA ILE A 23 -3.01 -3.20 -2.25
C ILE A 23 -4.36 -2.61 -1.87
N TYR A 24 -5.28 -3.44 -1.44
CA TYR A 24 -6.58 -3.04 -0.92
C TYR A 24 -6.54 -3.12 0.60
N ASP A 25 -6.50 -1.95 1.24
CA ASP A 25 -6.64 -1.79 2.68
C ASP A 25 -8.12 -1.94 3.07
N ASP A 26 -8.49 -3.14 3.53
CA ASP A 26 -9.81 -3.48 4.05
C ASP A 26 -9.90 -3.15 5.54
N ASN A 27 -9.86 -1.85 5.86
CA ASN A 27 -9.95 -1.36 7.24
C ASN A 27 -11.40 -1.18 7.74
N ARG A 28 -12.39 -1.48 6.88
CA ARG A 28 -13.84 -1.44 7.16
C ARG A 28 -14.39 -0.08 7.60
N ILE A 29 -13.67 1.02 7.42
CA ILE A 29 -14.09 2.36 7.83
C ILE A 29 -14.08 3.33 6.64
N THR A 30 -15.07 4.22 6.62
CA THR A 30 -15.18 5.39 5.74
C THR A 30 -15.37 6.64 6.60
N ILE A 31 -15.44 7.82 5.98
CA ILE A 31 -15.75 9.09 6.69
C ILE A 31 -17.05 8.99 7.49
N ASP A 32 -18.09 8.35 6.93
CA ASP A 32 -19.43 8.33 7.52
C ASP A 32 -19.66 7.17 8.51
N GLY A 33 -18.68 6.28 8.70
CA GLY A 33 -18.86 5.08 9.52
C GLY A 33 -18.26 3.81 8.92
N GLU A 34 -18.70 2.68 9.46
CA GLU A 34 -18.37 1.34 8.94
C GLU A 34 -18.77 1.20 7.47
N THR A 35 -17.95 0.51 6.68
CA THR A 35 -18.21 0.27 5.25
C THR A 35 -19.51 -0.49 5.02
N ASN A 36 -19.96 -1.33 5.96
CA ASN A 36 -21.19 -2.11 5.85
C ASN A 36 -22.47 -1.25 5.73
N LEU A 37 -22.39 0.05 6.05
CA LEU A 37 -23.48 1.01 5.87
C LEU A 37 -23.76 1.28 4.39
N THR A 38 -22.74 1.20 3.53
CA THR A 38 -22.83 1.61 2.11
C THR A 38 -22.22 0.62 1.13
N VAL A 39 -21.50 -0.40 1.62
CA VAL A 39 -20.78 -1.40 0.83
C VAL A 39 -21.15 -2.79 1.36
N SER A 40 -21.65 -3.65 0.48
CA SER A 40 -22.04 -5.03 0.83
C SER A 40 -21.54 -6.06 -0.19
N ASP A 41 -20.65 -5.64 -1.09
CA ASP A 41 -20.14 -6.49 -2.14
C ASP A 41 -18.86 -7.22 -1.72
N ASP A 42 -18.46 -8.21 -2.52
CA ASP A 42 -17.29 -9.03 -2.24
C ASP A 42 -16.14 -8.56 -3.13
N PRO A 43 -15.18 -7.76 -2.60
CA PRO A 43 -14.10 -7.20 -3.39
C PRO A 43 -13.23 -8.28 -4.02
N GLN A 44 -13.02 -9.41 -3.33
CA GLN A 44 -12.26 -10.54 -3.87
C GLN A 44 -12.96 -11.11 -5.10
N LYS A 45 -14.23 -11.51 -4.98
CA LYS A 45 -14.97 -12.07 -6.13
C LYS A 45 -15.12 -11.06 -7.27
N ARG A 46 -15.31 -9.78 -6.96
CA ARG A 46 -15.40 -8.70 -7.96
C ARG A 46 -14.11 -8.61 -8.79
N PHE A 47 -12.94 -8.63 -8.15
CA PHE A 47 -11.65 -8.56 -8.85
C PHE A 47 -11.30 -9.87 -9.57
N GLU A 48 -11.63 -11.03 -8.99
CA GLU A 48 -11.55 -12.32 -9.68
C GLU A 48 -12.37 -12.29 -11.00
N ALA A 49 -13.58 -11.70 -10.97
CA ALA A 49 -14.42 -11.55 -12.16
C ALA A 49 -13.83 -10.60 -13.23
N TYR A 50 -13.01 -9.62 -12.83
CA TYR A 50 -12.23 -8.80 -13.76
C TYR A 50 -11.01 -9.53 -14.35
N GLY A 51 -10.71 -10.75 -13.90
CA GLY A 51 -9.55 -11.52 -14.36
C GLY A 51 -8.26 -11.21 -13.58
N TRP A 52 -8.38 -10.69 -12.37
CA TRP A 52 -7.23 -10.44 -11.50
C TRP A 52 -6.79 -11.69 -10.75
N HIS A 53 -5.53 -11.70 -10.34
CA HIS A 53 -5.02 -12.60 -9.32
C HIS A 53 -5.27 -11.96 -7.95
N VAL A 54 -6.11 -12.58 -7.12
CA VAL A 54 -6.43 -12.03 -5.80
C VAL A 54 -5.74 -12.84 -4.72
N ILE A 55 -5.03 -12.14 -3.83
CA ILE A 55 -4.37 -12.69 -2.65
C ILE A 55 -5.00 -12.01 -1.45
N ASN A 56 -5.62 -12.77 -0.56
CA ASN A 56 -6.18 -12.24 0.67
C ASN A 56 -5.37 -12.76 1.85
N ILE A 57 -4.66 -11.87 2.54
CA ILE A 57 -3.85 -12.22 3.72
C ILE A 57 -4.62 -12.06 5.04
N GLY A 58 -5.88 -11.64 4.99
CA GLY A 58 -6.72 -11.45 6.17
C GLY A 58 -6.21 -10.34 7.09
N ASP A 59 -6.50 -10.49 8.38
CA ASP A 59 -6.08 -9.59 9.45
C ASP A 59 -4.59 -9.79 9.77
N ALA A 60 -3.76 -9.19 8.93
CA ALA A 60 -2.31 -9.39 8.90
C ALA A 60 -1.54 -8.12 8.52
N ALA A 61 -2.14 -6.94 8.68
CA ALA A 61 -1.49 -5.66 8.35
C ALA A 61 -0.20 -5.41 9.15
N GLU A 62 -0.11 -5.95 10.36
CA GLU A 62 1.07 -5.85 11.23
C GLU A 62 2.02 -7.08 11.11
N ASP A 63 1.74 -8.02 10.20
CA ASP A 63 2.61 -9.17 9.93
C ASP A 63 3.44 -8.95 8.66
N LEU A 64 4.69 -8.51 8.86
CA LEU A 64 5.64 -8.27 7.78
C LEU A 64 5.91 -9.53 6.92
N SER A 65 5.82 -10.73 7.50
CA SER A 65 6.05 -11.98 6.76
C SER A 65 4.86 -12.29 5.84
N ALA A 66 3.63 -12.06 6.32
CA ALA A 66 2.42 -12.21 5.50
C ALA A 66 2.38 -11.18 4.35
N LEU A 67 2.77 -9.93 4.64
CA LEU A 67 2.90 -8.89 3.62
C LEU A 67 3.96 -9.24 2.57
N GLU A 68 5.15 -9.66 3.01
CA GLU A 68 6.22 -10.05 2.09
C GLU A 68 5.80 -11.23 1.22
N PHE A 69 5.14 -12.23 1.81
CA PHE A 69 4.57 -13.36 1.08
C PHE A 69 3.57 -12.91 0.02
N GLY A 70 2.59 -12.07 0.40
CA GLY A 70 1.57 -11.57 -0.52
C GLY A 70 2.16 -10.75 -1.67
N LEU A 71 3.12 -9.87 -1.38
CA LEU A 71 3.80 -9.06 -2.40
C LEU A 71 4.67 -9.91 -3.33
N LYS A 72 5.36 -10.94 -2.82
CA LYS A 72 6.13 -11.88 -3.66
C LYS A 72 5.21 -12.70 -4.56
N ALA A 73 4.12 -13.24 -4.02
CA ALA A 73 3.13 -13.98 -4.81
C ALA A 73 2.50 -13.10 -5.90
N ALA A 74 2.21 -11.83 -5.60
CA ALA A 74 1.70 -10.86 -6.56
C ALA A 74 2.71 -10.54 -7.68
N ARG A 75 3.99 -10.40 -7.33
CA ARG A 75 5.09 -10.14 -8.26
C ARG A 75 5.37 -11.33 -9.18
N ASP A 76 5.26 -12.55 -8.65
CA ASP A 76 5.57 -13.77 -9.39
C ASP A 76 4.44 -14.16 -10.39
N GLU A 77 3.23 -13.63 -10.20
CA GLU A 77 2.17 -13.65 -11.21
C GLU A 77 2.43 -12.60 -12.29
N THR A 78 2.66 -13.04 -13.52
CA THR A 78 3.05 -12.17 -14.65
C THR A 78 1.99 -12.09 -15.76
N GLN A 79 0.90 -12.85 -15.64
CA GLN A 79 -0.14 -12.97 -16.66
C GLN A 79 -1.41 -12.19 -16.32
N ARG A 80 -1.55 -11.71 -15.09
CA ARG A 80 -2.72 -10.99 -14.59
C ARG A 80 -2.30 -9.89 -13.62
N PRO A 81 -2.98 -8.74 -13.58
CA PRO A 81 -2.80 -7.80 -12.47
C PRO A 81 -3.16 -8.49 -11.15
N SER A 82 -2.47 -8.11 -10.08
CA SER A 82 -2.65 -8.69 -8.75
C SER A 82 -3.32 -7.71 -7.79
N LEU A 83 -4.29 -8.19 -7.00
CA LEU A 83 -4.87 -7.47 -5.87
C LEU A 83 -4.48 -8.19 -4.58
N LEU A 84 -3.71 -7.52 -3.72
CA LEU A 84 -3.45 -7.96 -2.35
C LEU A 84 -4.46 -7.32 -1.42
N ILE A 85 -5.38 -8.10 -0.87
CA ILE A 85 -6.34 -7.68 0.15
C ILE A 85 -5.72 -7.91 1.52
N MET A 86 -5.66 -6.84 2.31
CA MET A 86 -5.13 -6.83 3.67
C MET A 86 -6.16 -6.18 4.58
N GLN A 87 -6.57 -6.87 5.63
CA GLN A 87 -7.39 -6.27 6.68
C GLN A 87 -6.46 -5.57 7.66
N SER A 88 -6.78 -4.32 7.95
CA SER A 88 -6.06 -3.49 8.93
C SER A 88 -7.02 -2.85 9.91
N HIS A 89 -6.46 -2.26 10.96
CA HIS A 89 -7.20 -1.48 11.95
C HIS A 89 -6.84 0.00 11.76
N ILE A 90 -7.76 0.79 11.21
CA ILE A 90 -7.50 2.22 10.97
C ILE A 90 -7.16 2.91 12.29
N GLY A 91 -6.12 3.74 12.30
CA GLY A 91 -5.68 4.46 13.49
C GLY A 91 -4.93 3.62 14.51
N TYR A 92 -4.70 2.32 14.28
CA TYR A 92 -3.80 1.54 15.12
C TYR A 92 -2.42 2.21 15.21
N PRO A 93 -1.79 2.33 16.40
CA PRO A 93 -2.20 1.82 17.72
C PRO A 93 -2.83 2.88 18.65
N ALA A 94 -3.47 3.92 18.12
CA ALA A 94 -4.12 4.97 18.91
C ALA A 94 -5.35 4.39 19.66
N PRO A 95 -5.30 4.28 21.00
CA PRO A 95 -6.19 3.40 21.74
C PRO A 95 -7.66 3.84 21.75
N ASN A 96 -7.95 5.15 21.63
CA ASN A 96 -9.32 5.65 21.60
C ASN A 96 -9.81 5.94 20.18
N ALA A 97 -8.89 6.02 19.20
CA ALA A 97 -9.22 6.30 17.81
C ALA A 97 -9.28 5.04 16.92
N VAL A 98 -8.66 3.93 17.30
CA VAL A 98 -8.64 2.69 16.50
C VAL A 98 -10.04 2.22 16.11
N ASP A 99 -10.20 1.83 14.85
CA ASP A 99 -11.47 1.37 14.26
C ASP A 99 -12.62 2.40 14.31
N THR A 100 -12.29 3.69 14.45
CA THR A 100 -13.28 4.78 14.40
C THR A 100 -13.15 5.62 13.13
N PRO A 101 -14.25 6.21 12.62
CA PRO A 101 -14.19 7.21 11.56
C PRO A 101 -13.35 8.44 11.92
N GLY A 102 -13.23 8.76 13.21
CA GLY A 102 -12.39 9.85 13.70
C GLY A 102 -10.91 9.67 13.37
N ALA A 103 -10.42 8.43 13.33
CA ALA A 103 -9.04 8.14 12.94
C ALA A 103 -8.72 8.53 11.48
N HIS A 104 -9.73 8.60 10.60
CA HIS A 104 -9.53 8.94 9.19
C HIS A 104 -9.00 10.37 8.98
N GLY A 105 -9.36 11.33 9.83
CA GLY A 105 -9.01 12.73 9.60
C GLY A 105 -9.14 13.69 10.76
N ALA A 106 -9.37 13.21 11.98
CA ALA A 106 -9.69 14.07 13.13
C ALA A 106 -8.81 13.84 14.38
N ILE A 107 -7.69 13.12 14.28
CA ILE A 107 -6.74 13.00 15.40
C ILE A 107 -5.95 14.31 15.51
N THR A 108 -6.47 15.24 16.31
CA THR A 108 -5.83 16.53 16.61
C THR A 108 -5.58 16.74 18.10
N ASP A 109 -5.99 15.79 18.94
CA ASP A 109 -5.85 15.85 20.38
C ASP A 109 -4.47 15.37 20.84
N ASP A 110 -3.77 16.21 21.60
CA ASP A 110 -2.45 15.91 22.16
C ASP A 110 -2.49 14.69 23.09
N SER A 111 -3.63 14.44 23.75
CA SER A 111 -3.77 13.29 24.66
C SER A 111 -3.78 11.96 23.90
N GLU A 112 -4.44 11.93 22.74
CA GLU A 112 -4.45 10.74 21.87
C GLU A 112 -3.08 10.51 21.21
N ILE A 113 -2.40 11.57 20.79
CA ILE A 113 -1.03 11.48 20.26
C ILE A 113 -0.08 10.91 21.32
N PHE A 114 -0.17 11.39 22.56
CA PHE A 114 0.61 10.87 23.69
C PHE A 114 0.32 9.38 23.92
N ALA A 115 -0.95 8.99 23.90
CA ALA A 115 -1.37 7.62 24.12
C ALA A 115 -0.90 6.67 23.00
N ALA A 116 -1.01 7.08 21.74
CA ALA A 116 -0.53 6.31 20.59
C ALA A 116 0.99 6.08 20.65
N LYS A 117 1.77 7.12 20.95
CA LYS A 117 3.22 6.98 21.13
C LYS A 117 3.59 6.07 22.29
N SER A 118 2.87 6.20 23.40
CA SER A 118 3.04 5.31 24.56
C SER A 118 2.76 3.85 24.18
N ALA A 119 1.73 3.60 23.37
CA ALA A 119 1.41 2.27 22.86
C ALA A 119 2.48 1.71 21.90
N MET A 120 3.12 2.58 21.10
CA MET A 120 4.26 2.21 20.25
C MET A 120 5.56 1.96 21.04
N GLY A 121 5.61 2.34 22.32
CA GLY A 121 6.82 2.25 23.14
C GLY A 121 7.88 3.31 22.80
N VAL A 122 7.48 4.42 22.18
CA VAL A 122 8.36 5.57 21.88
C VAL A 122 8.16 6.69 22.88
N ASP A 123 9.08 7.66 22.94
CA ASP A 123 8.95 8.83 23.82
C ASP A 123 7.69 9.64 23.45
N PRO A 124 6.68 9.73 24.33
CA PRO A 124 5.43 10.39 24.02
C PRO A 124 5.56 11.93 23.93
N ASP A 125 6.57 12.51 24.59
CA ASP A 125 6.81 13.96 24.60
C ASP A 125 7.62 14.43 23.38
N ALA A 126 8.42 13.54 22.79
CA ALA A 126 9.24 13.85 21.64
C ALA A 126 8.41 14.22 20.40
N LYS A 127 8.85 15.22 19.63
CA LYS A 127 8.18 15.68 18.40
C LYS A 127 9.11 15.56 17.22
N PHE A 128 8.65 14.92 16.14
CA PHE A 128 9.42 14.70 14.91
C PHE A 128 10.77 14.00 15.15
N GLU A 129 10.85 13.18 16.20
CA GLU A 129 12.04 12.36 16.46
C GLU A 129 12.11 11.22 15.45
N VAL A 130 13.33 10.93 15.00
CA VAL A 130 13.63 9.81 14.11
C VAL A 130 14.81 9.06 14.73
N ASP A 131 14.58 7.80 15.07
CA ASP A 131 15.63 6.94 15.60
C ASP A 131 16.80 6.82 14.58
N PRO A 132 18.07 6.97 15.03
CA PRO A 132 19.23 6.89 14.14
C PRO A 132 19.34 5.57 13.36
N GLU A 133 18.92 4.44 13.94
CA GLU A 133 18.91 3.12 13.30
C GLU A 133 17.84 3.05 12.21
N VAL A 134 16.65 3.61 12.46
CA VAL A 134 15.60 3.73 11.42
C VAL A 134 16.13 4.57 10.25
N LEU A 135 16.76 5.71 10.56
CA LEU A 135 17.33 6.60 9.54
C LEU A 135 18.44 5.91 8.72
N SER A 136 19.36 5.19 9.36
CA SER A 136 20.42 4.47 8.65
C SER A 136 19.85 3.35 7.79
N THR A 137 18.92 2.55 8.32
CA THR A 137 18.26 1.45 7.61
C THR A 137 17.59 1.92 6.32
N TYR A 138 16.83 3.03 6.39
CA TYR A 138 16.16 3.58 5.20
C TYR A 138 17.15 4.19 4.19
N ARG A 139 18.24 4.81 4.65
CA ARG A 139 19.30 5.31 3.76
C ARG A 139 20.02 4.19 3.03
N GLU A 140 20.34 3.10 3.71
CA GLU A 140 20.92 1.90 3.10
C GLU A 140 19.95 1.29 2.07
N ALA A 141 18.67 1.16 2.44
CA ALA A 141 17.63 0.67 1.54
C ALA A 141 17.51 1.51 0.25
N GLY A 142 17.58 2.84 0.37
CA GLY A 142 17.53 3.78 -0.75
C GLY A 142 18.76 3.71 -1.67
N GLN A 143 19.92 3.28 -1.16
CA GLN A 143 21.13 3.12 -1.97
C GLN A 143 21.15 1.84 -2.80
N ARG A 144 20.34 0.83 -2.45
CA ARG A 144 20.36 -0.51 -3.09
C ARG A 144 20.11 -0.50 -4.60
N GLY A 145 19.42 0.53 -5.12
CA GLY A 145 19.10 0.67 -6.54
C GLY A 145 20.13 1.45 -7.37
N ALA A 146 21.19 1.97 -6.75
CA ALA A 146 22.11 2.91 -7.39
C ALA A 146 22.84 2.29 -8.59
N SER A 147 23.42 1.09 -8.42
CA SER A 147 24.13 0.40 -9.50
C SER A 147 23.18 0.00 -10.64
N GLN A 148 21.99 -0.54 -10.33
CA GLN A 148 21.00 -0.94 -11.34
C GLN A 148 20.52 0.28 -12.13
N ARG A 149 20.39 1.45 -11.49
CA ARG A 149 20.06 2.71 -12.17
C ARG A 149 21.17 3.15 -13.12
N LEU A 150 22.44 3.09 -12.70
CA LEU A 150 23.57 3.44 -13.57
C LEU A 150 23.69 2.51 -14.77
N GLU A 151 23.56 1.20 -14.55
CA GLU A 151 23.55 0.20 -15.61
C GLU A 151 22.37 0.41 -16.58
N TRP A 152 21.18 0.74 -16.06
CA TRP A 152 20.02 1.06 -16.88
C TRP A 152 20.24 2.33 -17.71
N LEU A 153 20.81 3.38 -17.12
CA LEU A 153 21.14 4.63 -17.83
C LEU A 153 22.11 4.35 -18.97
N GLU A 154 23.14 3.54 -18.74
CA GLU A 154 24.10 3.16 -19.79
C GLU A 154 23.41 2.42 -20.95
N ARG A 155 22.51 1.48 -20.66
CA ARG A 155 21.71 0.79 -21.68
C ARG A 155 20.82 1.75 -22.47
N VAL A 156 20.17 2.70 -21.79
CA VAL A 156 19.32 3.71 -22.43
C VAL A 156 20.13 4.62 -23.34
N THR A 157 21.29 5.12 -22.89
CA THR A 157 22.15 5.99 -23.71
C THR A 157 22.68 5.30 -24.97
N LYS A 158 22.90 3.98 -24.91
CA LYS A 158 23.33 3.17 -26.07
C LYS A 158 22.17 2.71 -26.95
N SER A 159 20.92 2.92 -26.54
CA SER A 159 19.74 2.47 -27.29
C SER A 159 19.51 3.34 -28.52
N GLU A 160 19.13 2.71 -29.63
CA GLU A 160 18.69 3.41 -30.84
C GLU A 160 17.22 3.90 -30.74
N LEU A 161 16.52 3.54 -29.67
CA LEU A 161 15.14 3.97 -29.43
C LEU A 161 15.11 5.45 -29.02
N ASN A 162 14.18 6.23 -29.60
CA ASN A 162 13.99 7.64 -29.26
C ASN A 162 13.74 7.79 -27.74
N PRO A 163 14.64 8.43 -26.98
CA PRO A 163 14.55 8.50 -25.52
C PRO A 163 13.52 9.51 -25.01
N ASN A 164 12.74 10.18 -25.88
CA ASN A 164 11.72 11.15 -25.45
C ASN A 164 10.70 10.54 -24.47
N TRP A 165 10.44 9.22 -24.54
CA TRP A 165 9.58 8.55 -23.55
C TRP A 165 10.19 8.57 -22.14
N VAL A 166 11.52 8.55 -22.02
CA VAL A 166 12.24 8.66 -20.72
C VAL A 166 12.04 10.05 -20.10
N GLN A 167 12.10 11.11 -20.92
CA GLN A 167 11.85 12.48 -20.46
C GLN A 167 10.38 12.76 -20.13
N THR A 168 9.45 11.94 -20.64
CA THR A 168 8.01 12.10 -20.39
C THR A 168 7.54 11.35 -19.14
N LEU A 169 8.33 10.38 -18.66
CA LEU A 169 8.00 9.53 -17.49
C LEU A 169 8.73 9.93 -16.19
N LEU A 170 9.71 10.84 -16.26
CA LEU A 170 10.46 11.38 -15.12
C LEU A 170 10.02 12.82 -14.83
#